data_AF-G6C4K5-F1
#
_entry.id   AF-G6C4K5-F1
#
_cell.length_a   1.000
_cell.length_b   1.000
_cell.length_c   1.000
_cell.angle_alpha   90.00
_cell.angle_beta   90.00
_cell.angle_gamma   90.00
#
_symmetry.space_group_name_H-M   'P 1'
#
loop_
_entity.id
_entity.type
_entity.pdbx_description
1 polymer ?
#
loop_
_entity_poly.entity_id
_entity_poly.type
_entity_poly.pdbx_seq_one_letter_code
_entity_poly.pdbx_strand_id
1 'polypeptide(L)'
;YNFLDGLEQRYGVEALGSRENQLFQKLNSIGKNEEILFYQAIDEMMGHQYANTQQRVKATGTILDKEFNYLRSEWQTASKDSNKIKTFGTRGEYKTDTAGVINYKNNAYGVAYVHEDETVRLGEGTGWYTGIVHNTFRFKDIGNSKEEQLQGKLGIFKSVPFDHNNSLNWTISGDIFA
;
A
#
# COMPACT_ATOMS: atom_id res chain seq x y z
N TYR A 1 20.74 8.20 -7.39
CA TYR A 1 21.19 7.65 -8.68
C TYR A 1 20.02 7.58 -9.63
N ASN A 2 20.01 8.42 -10.67
CA ASN A 2 19.38 9.73 -10.61
C ASN A 2 18.43 9.80 -11.81
N PHE A 3 17.20 10.29 -11.61
CA PHE A 3 16.26 10.62 -12.69
C PHE A 3 16.92 11.36 -13.87
N LEU A 4 17.92 12.19 -13.56
CA LEU A 4 18.75 12.93 -14.51
C LEU A 4 19.60 12.05 -15.42
N ASP A 5 20.15 10.95 -14.93
CA ASP A 5 20.92 9.98 -15.72
C ASP A 5 20.00 9.29 -16.75
N GLY A 6 18.76 8.97 -16.37
CA GLY A 6 17.76 8.43 -17.30
C GLY A 6 17.30 9.44 -18.37
N LEU A 7 17.24 10.73 -18.04
CA LEU A 7 16.97 11.80 -19.02
C LEU A 7 18.13 11.99 -19.99
N GLU A 8 19.37 11.98 -19.48
CA GLU A 8 20.58 12.12 -20.29
C GLU A 8 20.77 10.93 -21.23
N GLN A 9 20.57 9.71 -20.75
CA GLN A 9 20.65 8.49 -21.56
C GLN A 9 19.56 8.39 -22.64
N ARG A 10 18.39 9.03 -22.43
CA ARG A 10 17.28 8.97 -23.37
C ARG A 10 17.27 10.13 -24.36
N TYR A 11 17.54 11.34 -23.90
CA TYR A 11 17.37 12.57 -24.67
C TYR A 11 18.69 13.30 -24.97
N GLY A 12 19.77 12.98 -24.24
CA GLY A 12 21.12 13.48 -24.52
C GLY A 12 21.79 12.81 -25.73
N VAL A 13 21.31 11.62 -26.11
CA VAL A 13 21.76 10.85 -27.29
C VAL A 13 20.96 11.13 -28.57
N GLU A 14 19.86 11.89 -28.48
CA GLU A 14 19.10 12.26 -29.67
C GLU A 14 19.85 13.29 -30.53
N ALA A 15 19.61 13.28 -31.85
CA ALA A 15 20.29 14.19 -32.77
C ALA A 15 20.15 15.66 -32.34
N LEU A 16 21.27 16.39 -32.38
CA LEU A 16 21.32 17.82 -32.08
C LEU A 16 20.27 18.57 -32.94
N GLY A 17 19.34 19.25 -32.28
CA GLY A 17 18.26 19.99 -32.94
C GLY A 17 16.90 19.29 -32.99
N SER A 18 16.77 18.03 -32.54
CA SER A 18 15.47 17.40 -32.27
C SER A 18 14.70 18.15 -31.17
N ARG A 19 13.37 18.04 -31.17
CA ARG A 19 12.51 18.74 -30.20
C ARG A 19 12.83 18.31 -28.77
N GLU A 20 13.09 17.03 -28.58
CA GLU A 20 13.41 16.39 -27.32
C GLU A 20 14.80 16.79 -26.82
N ASN A 21 15.83 16.80 -27.70
CA ASN A 21 17.16 17.32 -27.34
C ASN A 21 17.11 18.82 -27.01
N GLN A 22 16.36 19.63 -27.77
CA GLN A 22 16.15 21.04 -27.45
C GLN A 22 15.47 21.26 -26.09
N LEU A 23 14.49 20.42 -25.74
CA LEU A 23 13.83 20.45 -24.43
C LEU A 23 14.81 20.06 -23.31
N PHE A 24 15.61 19.02 -23.52
CA PHE A 24 16.67 18.60 -22.59
C PHE A 24 17.72 19.69 -22.37
N GLN A 25 18.18 20.35 -23.44
CA GLN A 25 19.10 21.49 -23.34
C GLN A 25 18.49 22.67 -22.59
N LYS A 26 17.20 22.96 -22.80
CA LYS A 26 16.49 23.99 -22.04
C LYS A 26 16.39 23.64 -20.55
N LEU A 27 16.05 22.39 -20.21
CA LEU A 27 16.03 21.91 -18.83
C LEU A 27 17.41 22.02 -18.17
N ASN A 28 18.48 21.61 -18.86
CA ASN A 28 19.86 21.76 -18.36
C ASN A 28 20.29 23.23 -18.25
N SER A 29 19.72 24.13 -19.06
CA SER A 29 20.04 25.56 -18.99
C SER A 29 19.43 26.27 -17.77
N ILE A 30 18.36 25.71 -17.16
CA ILE A 30 17.75 26.23 -15.92
C ILE A 30 18.75 26.16 -14.74
N GLY A 31 19.71 25.22 -14.79
CA GLY A 31 20.74 25.05 -13.76
C GLY A 31 21.81 26.15 -13.70
N LYS A 32 22.00 26.97 -14.74
CA LYS A 32 23.14 27.90 -14.84
C LYS A 32 23.19 29.01 -13.78
N ASN A 33 22.13 29.21 -12.97
CA ASN A 33 22.11 30.12 -11.82
C ASN A 33 21.34 29.61 -10.59
N GLU A 34 20.69 28.43 -10.66
CA GLU A 34 19.77 27.91 -9.61
C GLU A 34 19.89 26.38 -9.44
N GLU A 35 21.04 25.80 -9.77
CA GLU A 35 21.30 24.36 -9.69
C GLU A 35 20.80 23.71 -8.39
N ILE A 36 21.03 24.37 -7.24
CA ILE A 36 20.58 23.90 -5.92
C ILE A 36 19.05 23.78 -5.83
N LEU A 37 18.30 24.77 -6.34
CA LEU A 37 16.82 24.76 -6.32
C LEU A 37 16.27 23.68 -7.25
N PHE A 38 16.91 23.46 -8.39
CA PHE A 38 16.52 22.40 -9.32
C PHE A 38 16.75 21.01 -8.72
N TYR A 39 17.91 20.74 -8.12
CA TYR A 39 18.17 19.48 -7.42
C TYR A 39 17.20 19.28 -6.26
N GLN A 40 16.91 20.32 -5.48
CA GLN A 40 15.92 20.27 -4.41
C GLN A 40 14.53 19.91 -4.93
N ALA A 41 14.08 20.52 -6.03
CA ALA A 41 12.78 20.20 -6.63
C ALA A 41 12.70 18.75 -7.12
N ILE A 42 13.78 18.22 -7.71
CA ILE A 42 13.84 16.81 -8.14
C ILE A 42 13.81 15.87 -6.92
N ASP A 43 14.56 16.17 -5.87
CA ASP A 43 14.57 15.37 -4.64
C ASP A 43 13.20 15.39 -3.94
N GLU A 44 12.55 16.56 -3.86
CA GLU A 44 11.18 16.70 -3.35
C GLU A 44 10.18 15.87 -4.16
N MET A 45 10.26 15.91 -5.49
CA MET A 45 9.42 15.08 -6.37
C MET A 45 9.62 13.57 -6.14
N MET A 46 10.87 13.12 -6.02
CA MET A 46 11.19 11.73 -5.71
C MET A 46 10.64 11.31 -4.34
N GLY A 47 10.75 12.19 -3.35
CA GLY A 47 10.16 12.00 -2.02
C GLY A 47 8.64 11.82 -2.08
N HIS A 48 7.94 12.67 -2.85
CA HIS A 48 6.49 12.54 -3.06
C HIS A 48 6.12 11.22 -3.74
N GLN A 49 6.84 10.80 -4.78
CA GLN A 49 6.57 9.53 -5.46
C GLN A 49 6.74 8.33 -4.51
N TYR A 50 7.80 8.30 -3.72
CA TYR A 50 8.04 7.24 -2.74
C TYR A 50 6.94 7.21 -1.67
N ALA A 51 6.60 8.36 -1.09
CA ALA A 51 5.54 8.47 -0.11
C ALA A 51 4.18 8.00 -0.66
N ASN A 52 3.85 8.37 -1.90
CA ASN A 52 2.61 7.97 -2.55
C ASN A 52 2.54 6.45 -2.74
N THR A 53 3.63 5.82 -3.18
CA THR A 53 3.67 4.35 -3.35
C THR A 53 3.57 3.63 -2.01
N GLN A 54 4.32 4.07 -1.00
CA GLN A 54 4.22 3.52 0.36
C GLN A 54 2.82 3.67 0.96
N GLN A 55 2.17 4.82 0.72
CA GLN A 55 0.79 5.05 1.15
C GLN A 55 -0.18 4.08 0.46
N ARG A 56 -0.02 3.81 -0.85
CA ARG A 56 -0.85 2.84 -1.57
C ARG A 56 -0.64 1.42 -1.05
N VAL A 57 0.61 1.00 -0.85
CA VAL A 57 0.95 -0.30 -0.22
C VAL A 57 0.32 -0.44 1.15
N LYS A 58 0.44 0.60 2.00
CA LYS A 58 -0.18 0.60 3.33
C LYS A 58 -1.71 0.54 3.25
N ALA A 59 -2.32 1.31 2.35
CA ALA A 59 -3.77 1.32 2.16
C ALA A 59 -4.29 -0.05 1.70
N THR A 60 -3.59 -0.71 0.77
CA THR A 60 -3.89 -2.07 0.32
C THR A 60 -3.74 -3.07 1.48
N GLY A 61 -2.68 -2.98 2.29
CA GLY A 61 -2.48 -3.87 3.44
C GLY A 61 -3.55 -3.69 4.52
N THR A 62 -3.98 -2.45 4.74
CA THR A 62 -5.03 -2.10 5.70
C THR A 62 -6.38 -2.73 5.32
N ILE A 63 -6.62 -3.00 4.03
CA ILE A 63 -7.84 -3.72 3.61
C ILE A 63 -7.82 -5.14 4.18
N LEU A 64 -6.70 -5.87 4.06
CA LEU A 64 -6.57 -7.22 4.62
C LEU A 64 -6.72 -7.21 6.15
N ASP A 65 -6.12 -6.23 6.82
CA ASP A 65 -6.23 -6.11 8.29
C ASP A 65 -7.66 -5.94 8.77
N LYS A 66 -8.46 -5.15 8.06
CA LYS A 66 -9.89 -4.99 8.35
C LYS A 66 -10.65 -6.30 8.19
N GLU A 67 -10.35 -7.06 7.14
CA GLU A 67 -11.03 -8.34 6.89
C GLU A 67 -10.62 -9.42 7.89
N PHE A 68 -9.34 -9.50 8.27
CA PHE A 68 -8.89 -10.39 9.34
C PHE A 68 -9.55 -10.03 10.67
N ASN A 69 -9.57 -8.76 11.05
CA ASN A 69 -10.23 -8.31 12.27
C ASN A 69 -11.73 -8.63 12.25
N TYR A 70 -12.41 -8.40 11.12
CA TYR A 70 -13.82 -8.74 10.96
C TYR A 70 -14.07 -10.25 11.14
N LEU A 71 -13.25 -11.10 10.53
CA LEU A 71 -13.36 -12.56 10.67
C LEU A 71 -13.15 -13.03 12.12
N ARG A 72 -12.27 -12.36 12.86
CA ARG A 72 -11.97 -12.67 14.26
C ARG A 72 -13.06 -12.17 15.21
N SER A 73 -13.58 -10.96 15.02
CA SER A 73 -14.53 -10.32 15.94
C SER A 73 -16.00 -10.59 15.64
N GLU A 74 -16.41 -10.53 14.36
CA GLU A 74 -17.82 -10.57 13.97
C GLU A 74 -18.30 -11.98 13.61
N TRP A 75 -17.37 -12.86 13.22
CA TRP A 75 -17.64 -14.28 12.97
C TRP A 75 -17.22 -15.15 14.15
N GLN A 76 -17.47 -14.68 15.38
CA GLN A 76 -17.24 -15.53 16.55
C GLN A 76 -18.13 -16.78 16.49
N THR A 77 -17.48 -17.93 16.42
CA THR A 77 -18.12 -19.24 16.53
C THR A 77 -17.93 -19.77 17.94
N ALA A 78 -18.94 -20.42 18.51
CA ALA A 78 -18.84 -21.08 19.82
C ALA A 78 -17.89 -22.31 19.82
N SER A 79 -17.24 -22.60 18.70
CA SER A 79 -16.31 -23.72 18.53
C SER A 79 -14.90 -23.30 18.91
N LYS A 80 -14.20 -24.21 19.61
CA LYS A 80 -12.79 -24.05 20.02
C LYS A 80 -11.79 -24.20 18.88
N ASP A 81 -12.21 -24.74 17.75
CA ASP A 81 -11.46 -24.76 16.48
C ASP A 81 -12.39 -24.18 15.42
N SER A 82 -11.94 -23.11 14.76
CA SER A 82 -12.71 -22.44 13.73
C SER A 82 -11.87 -22.06 12.53
N ASN A 83 -12.45 -22.31 11.35
CA ASN A 83 -11.84 -22.03 10.05
C ASN A 83 -12.78 -21.10 9.29
N LYS A 84 -12.31 -19.91 8.96
CA LYS A 84 -13.13 -18.82 8.44
C LYS A 84 -12.53 -18.31 7.14
N ILE A 85 -13.32 -18.33 6.07
CA ILE A 85 -12.93 -17.84 4.75
C ILE A 85 -13.94 -16.80 4.25
N LYS A 86 -13.43 -15.69 3.70
CA LYS A 86 -14.27 -14.63 3.14
C LYS A 86 -13.64 -14.06 1.88
N THR A 87 -14.45 -13.96 0.83
CA THR A 87 -14.15 -13.12 -0.33
C THR A 87 -14.72 -11.73 -0.12
N PHE A 88 -14.00 -10.69 -0.51
CA PHE A 88 -14.42 -9.31 -0.31
C PHE A 88 -14.13 -8.44 -1.53
N GLY A 89 -14.87 -7.34 -1.64
CA GLY A 89 -14.66 -6.31 -2.64
C GLY A 89 -14.89 -4.95 -2.01
N THR A 90 -13.93 -4.03 -2.18
CA THR A 90 -13.98 -2.67 -1.63
C THR A 90 -13.63 -1.65 -2.70
N ARG A 91 -14.18 -0.44 -2.54
CA ARG A 91 -13.91 0.70 -3.40
C ARG A 91 -13.54 1.88 -2.53
N GLY A 92 -12.57 2.65 -2.98
CA GLY A 92 -12.11 3.86 -2.29
C GLY A 92 -11.80 4.97 -3.27
N GLU A 93 -11.73 6.17 -2.71
CA GLU A 93 -11.30 7.36 -3.43
C GLU A 93 -10.35 8.15 -2.52
N TYR A 94 -9.21 8.54 -3.07
CA TYR A 94 -8.25 9.41 -2.41
C TYR A 94 -8.20 10.74 -3.16
N LYS A 95 -8.47 11.83 -2.42
CA LYS A 95 -8.40 13.21 -2.89
C LYS A 95 -7.49 14.00 -1.98
N THR A 96 -6.59 14.77 -2.56
CA THR A 96 -5.72 15.71 -1.86
C THR A 96 -5.43 16.91 -2.75
N ASP A 97 -5.14 18.05 -2.11
CA ASP A 97 -4.69 19.28 -2.76
C ASP A 97 -3.16 19.43 -2.66
N THR A 98 -2.46 18.41 -2.13
CA THR A 98 -0.99 18.39 -2.06
C THR A 98 -0.38 18.34 -3.46
N ALA A 99 0.44 19.33 -3.79
CA ALA A 99 1.20 19.35 -5.04
C ALA A 99 2.06 18.09 -5.17
N GLY A 100 2.09 17.50 -6.37
CA GLY A 100 2.85 16.27 -6.65
C GLY A 100 2.15 14.97 -6.22
N VAL A 101 0.99 15.03 -5.56
CA VAL A 101 0.19 13.84 -5.23
C VAL A 101 -1.03 13.75 -6.13
N ILE A 102 -1.13 12.64 -6.88
CA ILE A 102 -2.20 12.44 -7.85
C ILE A 102 -3.39 11.76 -7.18
N ASN A 103 -4.56 12.38 -7.31
CA ASN A 103 -5.83 11.81 -6.88
C ASN A 103 -6.10 10.47 -7.58
N TYR A 104 -6.64 9.50 -6.84
CA TYR A 104 -6.95 8.19 -7.42
C TYR A 104 -8.25 7.62 -6.89
N LYS A 105 -8.86 6.74 -7.69
CA LYS A 105 -9.89 5.81 -7.25
C LYS A 105 -9.30 4.42 -7.23
N ASN A 106 -9.67 3.60 -6.25
CA ASN A 106 -9.21 2.23 -6.21
C ASN A 106 -10.38 1.25 -6.09
N ASN A 107 -10.21 0.07 -6.67
CA ASN A 107 -11.12 -1.05 -6.53
C ASN A 107 -10.26 -2.24 -6.12
N ALA A 108 -10.51 -2.78 -4.93
CA ALA A 108 -9.80 -3.93 -4.43
C ALA A 108 -10.75 -5.11 -4.28
N TYR A 109 -10.27 -6.30 -4.61
CA TYR A 109 -10.97 -7.55 -4.38
C TYR A 109 -9.97 -8.58 -3.87
N GLY A 110 -10.44 -9.50 -3.05
CA GLY A 110 -9.54 -10.44 -2.42
C GLY A 110 -10.23 -11.52 -1.65
N VAL A 111 -9.40 -12.35 -1.02
CA VAL A 111 -9.81 -13.42 -0.12
C VAL A 111 -9.00 -13.31 1.15
N ALA A 112 -9.68 -13.48 2.27
CA ALA A 112 -9.10 -13.55 3.61
C ALA A 112 -9.47 -14.88 4.25
N TYR A 113 -8.52 -15.46 4.95
CA TYR A 113 -8.65 -16.69 5.71
C TYR A 113 -8.12 -16.48 7.12
N VAL A 114 -8.84 -16.99 8.11
CA VAL A 114 -8.46 -16.99 9.51
C VAL A 114 -8.73 -18.37 10.08
N HIS A 115 -7.76 -18.91 10.79
CA HIS A 115 -7.89 -20.09 11.62
C HIS A 115 -7.63 -19.71 13.08
N GLU A 116 -8.50 -20.16 13.97
CA GLU A 116 -8.46 -19.87 15.41
C GLU A 116 -8.68 -21.13 16.22
N ASP A 117 -7.74 -21.39 17.12
CA ASP A 117 -7.83 -22.39 18.18
C ASP A 117 -7.96 -21.69 19.54
N GLU A 118 -9.12 -21.81 20.16
CA GLU A 118 -9.43 -21.31 21.50
C GLU A 118 -9.26 -22.42 22.54
N THR A 119 -8.57 -22.11 23.63
CA THR A 119 -8.32 -23.06 24.72
C THR A 119 -9.55 -23.24 25.62
N VAL A 120 -9.41 -23.96 26.74
CA VAL A 120 -10.52 -24.19 27.69
C VAL A 120 -11.02 -22.89 28.34
N ARG A 121 -10.18 -21.84 28.36
CA ARG A 121 -10.54 -20.51 28.85
C ARG A 121 -11.07 -19.65 27.71
N LEU A 122 -12.27 -19.10 27.89
CA LEU A 122 -12.87 -18.13 26.98
C LEU A 122 -11.94 -16.91 26.83
N GLY A 123 -11.54 -16.59 25.61
CA GLY A 123 -10.63 -15.48 25.26
C GLY A 123 -9.16 -15.82 25.10
N GLU A 124 -8.73 -17.02 25.53
CA GLU A 124 -7.34 -17.47 25.39
C GLU A 124 -7.21 -18.38 24.17
N GLY A 125 -6.57 -17.88 23.11
CA GLY A 125 -6.46 -18.62 21.85
C GLY A 125 -5.26 -18.23 21.00
N THR A 126 -4.89 -19.13 20.09
CA THR A 126 -3.85 -18.93 19.09
C THR A 126 -4.45 -19.11 17.70
N GLY A 127 -3.96 -18.38 16.72
CA GLY A 127 -4.45 -18.50 15.37
C GLY A 127 -3.46 -17.99 14.34
N TRP A 128 -3.82 -18.21 13.09
CA TRP A 128 -3.09 -17.67 11.96
C TRP A 128 -4.07 -17.17 10.91
N TYR A 129 -3.61 -16.21 10.12
CA TYR A 129 -4.38 -15.65 9.03
C TYR A 129 -3.53 -15.52 7.79
N THR A 130 -4.20 -15.62 6.65
CA THR A 130 -3.60 -15.34 5.36
C THR A 130 -4.63 -14.71 4.44
N GLY A 131 -4.18 -13.85 3.54
CA GLY A 131 -5.06 -13.25 2.57
C GLY A 131 -4.30 -12.64 1.43
N ILE A 132 -5.00 -12.52 0.32
CA ILE A 132 -4.50 -11.92 -0.90
C ILE A 132 -5.52 -10.87 -1.34
N VAL A 133 -5.02 -9.70 -1.71
CA VAL A 133 -5.83 -8.63 -2.26
C VAL A 133 -5.21 -8.15 -3.56
N HIS A 134 -6.04 -8.04 -4.59
CA HIS A 134 -5.72 -7.37 -5.83
C HIS A 134 -6.41 -6.01 -5.83
N ASN A 135 -5.64 -4.94 -6.05
CA ASN A 135 -6.10 -3.57 -6.02
C ASN A 135 -5.78 -2.86 -7.34
N THR A 136 -6.80 -2.34 -8.00
CA THR A 136 -6.64 -1.55 -9.22
C THR A 136 -6.83 -0.08 -8.91
N PHE A 137 -5.75 0.69 -9.01
CA PHE A 137 -5.74 2.15 -8.91
C PHE A 137 -5.99 2.79 -10.28
N ARG A 138 -6.85 3.80 -10.31
CA ARG A 138 -7.12 4.65 -11.47
C ARG A 138 -6.81 6.08 -11.08
N PHE A 139 -5.74 6.62 -11.64
CA PHE A 139 -5.28 7.97 -11.37
C PHE A 139 -6.11 8.98 -12.16
N LYS A 140 -6.39 10.14 -11.56
CA LYS A 140 -7.02 11.29 -12.21
C LYS A 140 -5.96 12.20 -12.80
N ASP A 141 -5.04 11.64 -13.56
CA ASP A 141 -4.05 12.38 -14.34
C ASP A 141 -4.55 12.60 -15.78
N ILE A 142 -3.79 13.35 -16.57
CA ILE A 142 -4.12 13.67 -17.96
C ILE A 142 -4.19 12.39 -18.82
N GLY A 143 -3.42 11.35 -18.46
CA GLY A 143 -3.33 10.08 -19.18
C GLY A 143 -4.37 9.02 -18.78
N ASN A 144 -5.17 9.24 -17.73
CA ASN A 144 -6.00 8.21 -17.09
C ASN A 144 -5.22 6.94 -16.75
N SER A 145 -4.04 7.10 -16.14
CA SER A 145 -3.14 6.01 -15.79
C SER A 145 -3.79 5.01 -14.85
N LYS A 146 -3.40 3.74 -14.99
CA LYS A 146 -3.84 2.64 -14.12
C LYS A 146 -2.64 1.92 -13.54
N GLU A 147 -2.75 1.52 -12.28
CA GLU A 147 -1.78 0.70 -11.58
C GLU A 147 -2.50 -0.48 -10.94
N GLU A 148 -1.95 -1.67 -11.12
CA GLU A 148 -2.44 -2.89 -10.49
C GLU A 148 -1.45 -3.33 -9.42
N GLN A 149 -1.97 -3.62 -8.24
CA GLN A 149 -1.19 -4.06 -7.10
C GLN A 149 -1.77 -5.37 -6.58
N LEU A 150 -0.94 -6.40 -6.53
CA LEU A 150 -1.25 -7.64 -5.81
C LEU A 150 -0.46 -7.61 -4.50
N GLN A 151 -1.14 -7.86 -3.38
CA GLN A 151 -0.50 -7.97 -2.09
C GLN A 151 -0.97 -9.23 -1.36
N GLY A 152 -0.02 -9.97 -0.81
CA GLY A 152 -0.24 -11.08 0.11
C GLY A 152 0.12 -10.65 1.53
N LYS A 153 -0.68 -11.11 2.49
CA LYS A 153 -0.37 -10.97 3.92
C LYS A 153 -0.57 -12.29 4.62
N LEU A 154 0.38 -12.66 5.46
CA LEU A 154 0.26 -13.80 6.37
C LEU A 154 0.73 -13.38 7.75
N GLY A 155 0.08 -13.94 8.77
CA GLY A 155 0.46 -13.66 10.14
C GLY A 155 -0.05 -14.70 11.10
N ILE A 156 0.57 -14.71 12.27
CA ILE A 156 0.16 -15.51 13.42
C ILE A 156 -0.24 -14.56 14.53
N PHE A 157 -1.15 -14.99 15.39
CA PHE A 157 -1.55 -14.22 16.56
C PHE A 157 -1.77 -15.12 17.77
N LYS A 158 -1.56 -14.51 18.93
CA LYS A 158 -1.94 -15.08 20.23
C LYS A 158 -2.73 -14.06 21.01
N SER A 159 -3.90 -14.44 21.48
CA SER A 159 -4.78 -13.63 22.31
C SER A 159 -4.79 -14.18 23.75
N VAL A 160 -4.54 -13.30 24.72
CA VAL A 160 -4.56 -13.63 26.15
C VAL A 160 -5.58 -12.73 26.84
N PRO A 161 -6.57 -13.29 27.57
CA PRO A 161 -7.57 -12.51 28.29
C PRO A 161 -7.00 -12.08 29.65
N PHE A 162 -7.19 -10.81 30.01
CA PHE A 162 -6.77 -10.29 31.31
C PHE A 162 -7.81 -10.47 32.42
N ASP A 163 -9.07 -10.76 32.07
CA ASP A 163 -10.16 -10.99 33.02
C ASP A 163 -10.91 -12.30 32.73
N HIS A 164 -11.75 -12.73 33.68
CA HIS A 164 -12.57 -13.95 33.53
C HIS A 164 -13.71 -13.81 32.51
N ASN A 165 -13.95 -12.59 32.00
CA ASN A 165 -15.09 -12.27 31.16
C ASN A 165 -14.72 -11.91 29.72
N ASN A 166 -13.46 -12.11 29.33
CA ASN A 166 -12.95 -11.84 27.98
C ASN A 166 -13.18 -10.37 27.54
N SER A 167 -13.22 -9.42 28.49
CA SER A 167 -13.50 -8.00 28.20
C SER A 167 -12.26 -7.22 27.76
N LEU A 168 -11.07 -7.72 28.09
CA LEU A 168 -9.79 -7.10 27.75
C LEU A 168 -8.80 -8.16 27.21
N ASN A 169 -8.52 -8.08 25.90
CA ASN A 169 -7.66 -9.03 25.21
C ASN A 169 -6.38 -8.38 24.71
N TRP A 170 -5.24 -9.00 25.04
CA TRP A 170 -3.97 -8.64 24.43
C TRP A 170 -3.67 -9.56 23.27
N THR A 171 -3.54 -9.00 22.06
CA THR A 171 -3.15 -9.76 20.87
C THR A 171 -1.77 -9.32 20.42
N ILE A 172 -0.82 -10.26 20.39
CA ILE A 172 0.45 -10.07 19.69
C ILE A 172 0.29 -10.70 18.30
N SER A 173 0.62 -9.94 17.25
CA SER A 173 0.65 -10.44 15.87
C SER A 173 1.99 -10.17 15.20
N GLY A 174 2.44 -11.11 14.36
CA GLY A 174 3.60 -10.95 13.50
C GLY A 174 3.17 -11.08 12.04
N ASP A 175 3.56 -10.11 11.21
CA ASP A 175 3.10 -9.97 9.83
C ASP A 175 4.24 -10.05 8.82
N ILE A 176 4.05 -10.82 7.75
CA ILE A 176 4.87 -10.75 6.54
C ILE A 176 3.98 -10.29 5.39
N PHE A 177 4.45 -9.29 4.64
CA PHE A 177 3.77 -8.73 3.48
C PHE A 177 4.65 -8.85 2.24
N ALA A 178 4.05 -9.21 1.11
CA ALA A 178 4.68 -9.26 -0.22
C ALA A 178 3.75 -8.63 -1.26
#